data_AF-A0A812M9B8-F1
#
_entry.id   AF-A0A812M9B8-F1
#
_cell.length_a   1.000
_cell.length_b   1.000
_cell.length_c   1.000
_cell.angle_alpha   90.00
_cell.angle_beta   90.00
_cell.angle_gamma   90.00
#
_symmetry.space_group_name_H-M   'P 1'
#
loop_
_entity.id
_entity.type
_entity.pdbx_description
1 polymer ?
#
loop_
_entity_poly.entity_id
_entity_poly.type
_entity_poly.pdbx_seq_one_letter_code
_entity_poly.pdbx_strand_id
1 'polypeptide(L)'
;MYLAEEAFLARRQALSMMRHVWRNYETHAFARDELRPVSGKGQDSWGGIGQTLVDALDTLWLMGFREALGHWGLVQVHIGFREISCA
;
A
#
# COMPACT_ATOMS: atom_id res chain seq x y z
N MET A 1 -3.62 5.28 -32.92
CA MET A 1 -2.71 4.11 -32.78
C MET A 1 -1.55 4.41 -31.82
N TYR A 2 -0.87 5.56 -31.90
CA TYR A 2 0.21 5.98 -30.98
C TYR A 2 -0.20 6.07 -29.49
N LEU A 3 -1.31 6.74 -29.18
CA LEU A 3 -1.76 6.95 -27.79
C LEU A 3 -2.03 5.64 -27.01
N ALA A 4 -2.47 4.59 -27.71
CA ALA A 4 -2.78 3.31 -27.08
C ALA A 4 -1.50 2.55 -26.67
N GLU A 5 -0.44 2.65 -27.48
CA GLU A 5 0.86 2.06 -27.16
C GLU A 5 1.53 2.78 -25.99
N GLU A 6 1.50 4.11 -25.97
CA GLU A 6 2.00 4.90 -24.83
C GLU A 6 1.24 4.61 -23.54
N ALA A 7 -0.10 4.52 -23.61
CA ALA A 7 -0.93 4.16 -22.46
C ALA A 7 -0.60 2.75 -21.93
N PHE A 8 -0.33 1.80 -22.84
CA PHE A 8 0.09 0.45 -22.45
C PHE A 8 1.47 0.46 -21.76
N LEU A 9 2.43 1.20 -22.29
CA LEU A 9 3.76 1.34 -21.69
C LEU A 9 3.69 2.02 -20.32
N ALA A 10 2.92 3.11 -20.20
CA ALA A 10 2.70 3.81 -18.94
C ALA A 10 2.06 2.89 -17.89
N ARG A 11 1.05 2.11 -18.28
CA ARG A 11 0.44 1.09 -17.40
C ARG A 11 1.48 0.07 -16.93
N ARG A 12 2.30 -0.46 -17.83
CA ARG A 12 3.35 -1.43 -17.46
C ARG A 12 4.37 -0.84 -16.49
N GLN A 13 4.80 0.40 -16.73
CA GLN A 13 5.73 1.11 -15.85
C GLN A 13 5.11 1.35 -14.47
N ALA A 14 3.85 1.82 -14.41
CA ALA A 14 3.13 2.00 -13.15
C ALA A 14 3.02 0.70 -12.35
N LEU A 15 2.69 -0.43 -13.00
CA LEU A 15 2.64 -1.74 -12.34
C LEU A 15 4.02 -2.17 -11.82
N SER A 16 5.08 -1.95 -12.60
CA SER A 16 6.45 -2.26 -12.19
C SER A 16 6.89 -1.44 -10.97
N MET A 17 6.62 -0.13 -11.01
CA MET A 17 6.96 0.77 -9.91
C MET A 17 6.13 0.49 -8.67
N MET A 18 4.83 0.22 -8.81
CA MET A 18 3.96 -0.11 -7.69
C MET A 18 4.45 -1.38 -6.98
N ARG A 19 4.79 -2.43 -7.73
CA ARG A 19 5.37 -3.66 -7.18
C ARG A 19 6.67 -3.38 -6.41
N HIS A 20 7.52 -2.51 -6.94
CA HIS A 20 8.77 -2.13 -6.29
C HIS A 20 8.53 -1.39 -4.98
N VAL A 21 7.69 -0.34 -4.97
CA VAL A 21 7.45 0.45 -3.75
C VAL A 21 6.68 -0.35 -2.70
N TRP A 22 5.68 -1.15 -3.10
CA TRP A 22 4.92 -1.99 -2.18
C TRP A 22 5.81 -3.01 -1.47
N ARG A 23 6.65 -3.73 -2.22
CA ARG A 23 7.57 -4.72 -1.63
C ARG A 23 8.52 -4.08 -0.61
N ASN A 24 8.99 -2.86 -0.88
CA ASN A 24 9.85 -2.15 0.06
C ASN A 24 9.09 -1.71 1.31
N TYR A 25 7.87 -1.20 1.17
CA TYR A 25 7.01 -0.86 2.30
C TYR A 25 6.74 -2.09 3.17
N GLU A 26 6.30 -3.19 2.54
CA GLU A 26 6.03 -4.47 3.20
C GLU A 26 7.25 -5.02 3.95
N THR A 27 8.45 -4.84 3.40
CA THR A 27 9.68 -5.37 4.02
C THR A 27 10.17 -4.49 5.18
N HIS A 28 10.03 -3.17 5.09
CA HIS A 28 10.74 -2.23 5.98
C HIS A 28 9.85 -1.37 6.88
N ALA A 29 8.56 -1.30 6.57
CA ALA A 29 7.62 -0.38 7.20
C ALA A 29 6.19 -0.96 7.31
N PHE A 30 6.03 -2.28 7.25
CA PHE A 30 4.71 -2.90 7.37
C PHE A 30 4.03 -2.48 8.68
N ALA A 31 2.75 -2.09 8.58
CA ALA A 31 1.92 -1.52 9.66
C ALA A 31 2.39 -0.17 10.23
N ARG A 32 3.52 0.40 9.75
CA ARG A 32 3.93 1.77 10.06
C ARG A 32 3.20 2.74 9.14
N ASP A 33 3.11 4.01 9.54
CA ASP A 33 2.40 4.99 8.71
C ASP A 33 3.06 5.18 7.36
N GLU A 34 4.39 5.29 7.33
CA GLU A 34 5.16 5.65 6.14
C GLU A 34 6.49 4.90 6.07
N LEU A 35 6.96 4.63 4.85
CA LEU A 35 8.35 4.21 4.59
C LEU A 35 9.21 5.45 4.32
N ARG A 36 10.36 5.56 5.00
CA ARG A 36 11.41 6.51 4.64
C ARG A 36 12.33 5.89 3.57
N PRO A 37 12.25 6.33 2.30
CA PRO A 37 12.86 5.58 1.19
C PRO A 37 14.40 5.62 1.19
N VAL A 38 15.01 6.67 1.74
CA VAL A 38 16.48 6.79 1.81
C VAL A 38 17.08 5.95 2.92
N SER A 39 16.42 5.90 4.10
CA SER A 39 16.92 5.18 5.25
C SER A 39 16.40 3.74 5.37
N GLY A 40 15.38 3.38 4.60
CA GLY A 40 14.73 2.05 4.66
C GLY A 40 14.08 1.79 6.01
N LYS A 41 13.58 2.83 6.70
CA LYS A 41 12.94 2.71 8.02
C LYS A 41 11.48 3.15 7.96
N GLY A 42 10.62 2.47 8.71
CA GLY A 42 9.27 2.95 8.97
C GLY A 42 9.24 4.18 9.88
N GLN A 43 8.23 5.03 9.70
CA GLN A 43 7.95 6.21 10.52
C GLN A 43 6.45 6.30 10.80
N ASP A 44 6.09 6.72 12.02
CA ASP A 44 4.69 6.93 12.43
C ASP A 44 4.40 8.42 12.57
N SER A 45 4.20 9.08 11.43
CA SER A 45 3.88 10.51 11.38
C SER A 45 2.43 10.80 11.83
N TRP A 46 1.59 9.77 11.91
CA TRP A 46 0.12 9.87 12.05
C TRP A 46 -0.43 8.99 13.17
N GLY A 47 0.41 8.68 14.17
CA GLY A 47 0.00 7.90 15.34
C GLY A 47 0.04 6.39 15.15
N GLY A 48 0.67 5.89 14.07
CA GLY A 48 0.88 4.45 13.85
C GLY A 48 -0.38 3.73 13.39
N ILE A 49 -1.24 4.43 12.66
CA ILE A 49 -2.49 3.89 12.09
C ILE A 49 -2.24 3.07 10.80
N GLY A 50 -1.01 3.07 10.29
CA GLY A 50 -0.67 2.39 9.05
C GLY A 50 -1.19 3.14 7.82
N GLN A 51 -1.03 4.47 7.78
CA GLN A 51 -1.60 5.31 6.71
C GLN A 51 -1.27 4.81 5.28
N THR A 52 0.00 4.53 4.97
CA THR A 52 0.40 4.02 3.63
C THR A 52 -0.24 2.67 3.33
N LEU A 53 -0.40 1.81 4.35
CA LEU A 53 -1.11 0.55 4.19
C LEU A 53 -2.56 0.81 3.79
N VAL A 54 -3.29 1.67 4.50
CA VAL A 54 -4.71 1.97 4.20
C VAL A 54 -4.91 2.67 2.86
N ASP A 55 -4.04 3.61 2.50
CA ASP A 55 -4.15 4.40 1.27
C ASP A 55 -3.86 3.56 0.01
N ALA A 56 -3.02 2.54 0.12
CA ALA A 56 -2.61 1.74 -1.04
C ALA A 56 -3.65 0.68 -1.48
N LEU A 57 -4.76 0.48 -0.77
CA LEU A 57 -5.53 -0.77 -0.85
C LEU A 57 -6.37 -0.96 -2.08
N ASP A 58 -7.19 0.04 -2.34
CA ASP A 58 -7.98 0.11 -3.55
C ASP A 58 -7.05 0.12 -4.78
N THR A 59 -5.92 0.82 -4.69
CA THR A 59 -4.92 0.91 -5.76
C THR A 59 -4.30 -0.45 -6.05
N LEU A 60 -3.86 -1.19 -5.02
CA LEU A 60 -3.33 -2.54 -5.16
C LEU A 60 -4.38 -3.51 -5.74
N TRP A 61 -5.64 -3.39 -5.27
CA TRP A 61 -6.74 -4.20 -5.78
C TRP A 61 -7.00 -3.94 -7.26
N LEU A 62 -7.12 -2.67 -7.66
CA LEU A 62 -7.34 -2.24 -9.04
C LEU A 62 -6.19 -2.64 -9.97
N MET A 63 -4.96 -2.62 -9.46
CA MET A 63 -3.77 -3.03 -10.20
C MET A 63 -3.56 -4.55 -10.25
N GLY A 64 -4.39 -5.34 -9.56
CA GLY A 64 -4.38 -6.81 -9.61
C GLY A 64 -3.40 -7.47 -8.63
N PHE A 65 -2.88 -6.74 -7.64
CA PHE A 65 -1.97 -7.28 -6.61
C PHE A 65 -2.74 -8.00 -5.50
N ARG A 66 -3.54 -9.02 -5.84
CA ARG A 66 -4.39 -9.74 -4.86
C ARG A 66 -3.61 -10.53 -3.82
N GLU A 67 -2.40 -10.97 -4.13
CA GLU A 67 -1.51 -11.64 -3.18
C GLU A 67 -1.04 -10.67 -2.08
N ALA A 68 -0.78 -9.41 -2.44
CA ALA A 68 -0.47 -8.34 -1.50
C ALA A 68 -1.63 -8.01 -0.55
N LEU A 69 -2.78 -8.64 -0.77
CA LEU A 69 -3.98 -8.53 0.01
C LEU A 69 -4.24 -9.83 0.82
N GLY A 70 -3.55 -10.94 0.55
CA GLY A 70 -3.72 -12.18 1.31
C GLY A 70 -3.44 -12.03 2.82
N HIS A 71 -2.61 -11.06 3.20
CA HIS A 71 -2.27 -10.72 4.59
C HIS A 71 -3.29 -9.82 5.30
N TRP A 72 -4.43 -9.48 4.69
CA TRP A 72 -5.50 -8.64 5.27
C TRP A 72 -5.97 -9.08 6.67
N GLY A 73 -5.89 -10.37 6.98
CA GLY A 73 -6.21 -10.89 8.31
C GLY A 73 -5.38 -10.27 9.44
N LEU A 74 -4.20 -9.71 9.14
CA LEU A 74 -3.33 -9.02 10.10
C LEU A 74 -3.69 -7.54 10.28
N VAL A 75 -4.35 -6.92 9.30
CA VAL A 75 -4.66 -5.47 9.34
C VAL A 75 -5.78 -5.15 10.33
N GLN A 76 -6.72 -6.09 10.55
CA GLN A 76 -7.76 -5.97 11.58
C GLN A 76 -7.20 -5.85 13.02
N VAL A 77 -5.93 -6.19 13.25
CA VAL A 77 -5.34 -6.22 14.60
C VAL A 77 -4.65 -4.90 14.97
N HIS A 78 -4.14 -4.13 14.00
CA HIS A 78 -3.36 -2.91 14.26
C HIS A 78 -4.17 -1.62 14.18
N ILE A 79 -5.16 -1.55 13.28
CA ILE A 79 -6.02 -0.37 13.17
C ILE A 79 -7.13 -0.54 14.20
N GLY A 80 -6.85 -0.11 15.43
CA GLY A 80 -7.76 -0.21 16.57
C GLY A 80 -9.05 0.62 16.38
N PHE A 81 -9.95 0.19 15.50
CA PHE A 81 -11.35 0.58 15.53
C PHE A 81 -12.07 -0.25 16.60
N ARG A 82 -11.70 -0.05 17.88
CA ARG A 82 -12.63 -0.38 18.96
C ARG A 82 -13.60 0.79 19.06
N GLU A 83 -14.86 0.49 18.74
CA GLU A 83 -16.05 1.35 18.84
C GLU A 83 -16.23 2.41 17.73
N ILE A 84 -16.77 1.98 16.59
CA ILE A 84 -17.89 2.72 16.00
C ILE A 84 -19.13 1.87 16.27
N SER A 85 -19.59 1.91 17.52
CA SER A 85 -20.98 1.59 17.84
C SER A 85 -21.83 2.63 17.14
N CYS A 86 -22.53 2.23 16.07
CA CYS A 86 -23.65 3.01 15.57
C CYS A 86 -24.66 3.11 16.72
N ALA A 87 -24.80 4.30 17.30
CA ALA A 87 -26.03 4.70 17.97
C ALA A 87 -27.12 4.94 16.91
#